data_AF-A0A348NMA5-F1
#
_entry.id   AF-A0A348NMA5-F1
#
_cell.length_a   1.000
_cell.length_b   1.000
_cell.length_c   1.000
_cell.angle_alpha   90.00
_cell.angle_beta   90.00
_cell.angle_gamma   90.00
#
_symmetry.space_group_name_H-M   'P 1'
#
loop_
_entity.id
_entity.type
_entity.pdbx_description
1 polymer ?
#
loop_
_entity_poly.entity_id
_entity_poly.type
_entity_poly.pdbx_seq_one_letter_code
_entity_poly.pdbx_strand_id
1 'polypeptide(L)'
;MKFNTYIWMTLVGVITASAVEPASYSVTFSTYALRVLDTANLYYADAPQSLTKLEFRKKSRSDHYQATIQSEDGALRIYRKDTASTKEMPPTLVGRIRIEPTNVPLLLLLTSDSDRTKDMINAYAIDDSQHNFPQGSLRLVNIAGINLFGKVGTAQIALAHGGISQAYNQESPAPLDISIAAKDHHRYYLLYKNNIRITSGSRSLLILTPPARKGSIRIGGHLLLESANQINESTHQL
;
A
#
# COMPACT_ATOMS: atom_id res chain seq x y z
N MET A 1 -66.44 50.60 -22.60
CA MET A 1 -65.41 50.05 -21.71
C MET A 1 -64.78 48.84 -22.40
N LYS A 2 -63.47 48.89 -22.72
CA LYS A 2 -62.72 47.77 -23.28
C LYS A 2 -61.65 47.37 -22.25
N PHE A 3 -61.68 46.14 -21.77
CA PHE A 3 -60.68 45.58 -20.86
C PHE A 3 -59.59 44.89 -21.68
N ASN A 4 -58.35 45.37 -21.58
CA ASN A 4 -57.17 44.68 -22.10
C ASN A 4 -56.67 43.68 -21.06
N THR A 5 -56.81 42.39 -21.36
CA THR A 5 -56.26 41.31 -20.54
C THR A 5 -54.89 40.93 -21.10
N TYR A 6 -53.82 41.24 -20.37
CA TYR A 6 -52.47 40.78 -20.67
C TYR A 6 -52.19 39.49 -19.91
N ILE A 7 -52.05 38.38 -20.64
CA ILE A 7 -51.60 37.09 -20.11
C ILE A 7 -50.07 37.13 -20.08
N TRP A 8 -49.48 37.17 -18.88
CA TRP A 8 -48.05 36.96 -18.69
C TRP A 8 -47.76 35.46 -18.72
N MET A 9 -47.07 35.01 -19.77
CA MET A 9 -46.54 33.65 -19.87
C MET A 9 -45.19 33.63 -19.14
N THR A 10 -45.15 33.13 -17.91
CA THR A 10 -43.88 32.85 -17.21
C THR A 10 -43.26 31.58 -17.77
N LEU A 11 -42.16 31.74 -18.51
CA LEU A 11 -41.31 30.65 -18.97
C LEU A 11 -40.52 30.10 -17.78
N VAL A 12 -40.84 28.89 -17.31
CA VAL A 12 -40.05 28.20 -16.29
C VAL A 12 -38.91 27.47 -17.00
N GLY A 13 -37.72 28.06 -17.00
CA GLY A 13 -36.50 27.41 -17.45
C GLY A 13 -36.07 26.33 -16.46
N VAL A 14 -36.22 25.06 -16.83
CA VAL A 14 -35.65 23.95 -16.07
C VAL A 14 -34.15 23.95 -16.30
N ILE A 15 -33.38 24.42 -15.31
CA ILE A 15 -31.93 24.26 -15.30
C ILE A 15 -31.65 22.81 -14.92
N THR A 16 -31.36 21.97 -15.91
CA THR A 16 -30.77 20.66 -15.65
C THR A 16 -29.34 20.89 -15.17
N ALA A 17 -29.12 20.86 -13.87
CA ALA A 17 -27.78 20.74 -13.31
C ALA A 17 -27.26 19.35 -13.70
N SER A 18 -26.46 19.26 -14.75
CA SER A 18 -25.65 18.07 -14.99
C SER A 18 -24.72 17.91 -13.80
N ALA A 19 -24.98 16.91 -12.97
CA ALA A 19 -24.04 16.50 -11.93
C ALA A 19 -22.73 16.16 -12.65
N VAL A 20 -21.70 16.96 -12.40
CA VAL A 20 -20.34 16.63 -12.84
C VAL A 20 -20.00 15.33 -12.13
N GLU A 21 -19.88 14.24 -12.89
CA GLU A 21 -19.45 12.98 -12.30
C GLU A 21 -18.11 13.23 -11.60
N PRO A 22 -17.96 12.81 -10.33
CA PRO A 22 -16.71 12.98 -9.62
C PRO A 22 -15.63 12.28 -10.44
N ALA A 23 -14.57 13.03 -10.80
CA ALA A 23 -13.47 12.47 -11.56
C ALA A 23 -12.95 11.24 -10.82
N SER A 24 -12.71 10.13 -11.52
CA SER A 24 -12.18 8.91 -10.93
C SER A 24 -10.98 8.39 -11.72
N TYR A 25 -10.10 7.64 -11.07
CA TYR A 25 -8.98 6.96 -11.72
C TYR A 25 -8.88 5.52 -11.26
N SER A 26 -8.39 4.67 -12.16
CA SER A 26 -8.15 3.26 -11.87
C SER A 26 -6.74 3.07 -11.33
N VAL A 27 -6.59 2.20 -10.34
CA VAL A 27 -5.29 1.75 -9.84
C VAL A 27 -5.20 0.23 -9.84
N THR A 28 -4.04 -0.30 -10.21
CA THR A 28 -3.72 -1.71 -10.10
C THR A 28 -2.83 -1.91 -8.89
N PHE A 29 -3.16 -2.87 -8.01
CA PHE A 29 -2.37 -3.13 -6.82
C PHE A 29 -2.36 -4.59 -6.40
N SER A 30 -1.29 -5.02 -5.74
CA SER A 30 -1.23 -6.24 -4.94
C SER A 30 -1.14 -5.89 -3.46
N THR A 31 -1.37 -6.87 -2.60
CA THR A 31 -1.32 -6.68 -1.14
C THR A 31 -0.34 -7.64 -0.49
N TYR A 32 0.26 -7.19 0.61
CA TYR A 32 1.00 -8.05 1.53
C TYR A 32 0.71 -7.63 2.97
N ALA A 33 0.19 -8.54 3.77
CA ALA A 33 -0.07 -8.31 5.18
C ALA A 33 1.13 -8.73 6.03
N LEU A 34 1.56 -7.84 6.93
CA LEU A 34 2.51 -8.23 7.97
C LEU A 34 1.85 -9.18 8.96
N ARG A 35 2.62 -10.15 9.47
CA ARG A 35 2.11 -11.30 10.25
C ARG A 35 1.28 -10.98 11.50
N VAL A 36 1.28 -9.73 11.96
CA VAL A 36 0.52 -9.28 13.13
C VAL A 36 -0.87 -8.76 12.79
N LEU A 37 -1.18 -8.58 11.51
CA LEU A 37 -2.48 -8.09 11.04
C LEU A 37 -3.50 -9.22 10.99
N ASP A 38 -4.69 -8.98 11.54
CA ASP A 38 -5.86 -9.80 11.27
C ASP A 38 -6.36 -9.51 9.86
N THR A 39 -6.24 -10.51 8.99
CA THR A 39 -6.60 -10.42 7.58
C THR A 39 -7.96 -11.04 7.27
N ALA A 40 -8.70 -11.50 8.28
CA ALA A 40 -9.99 -12.15 8.07
C ALA A 40 -11.02 -11.16 7.50
N ASN A 41 -11.72 -11.60 6.46
CA ASN A 41 -12.87 -10.90 5.88
C ASN A 41 -12.63 -9.43 5.55
N LEU A 42 -11.43 -9.10 5.05
CA LEU A 42 -11.12 -7.78 4.53
C LEU A 42 -11.58 -7.65 3.08
N TYR A 43 -12.17 -6.51 2.75
CA TYR A 43 -12.68 -6.18 1.43
C TYR A 43 -12.20 -4.78 1.05
N TYR A 44 -12.06 -4.50 -0.24
CA TYR A 44 -11.88 -3.14 -0.74
C TYR A 44 -13.08 -2.72 -1.60
N ALA A 45 -13.35 -1.42 -1.66
CA ALA A 45 -14.30 -0.87 -2.61
C ALA A 45 -13.65 -0.74 -3.99
N ASP A 46 -14.03 -1.63 -4.90
CA ASP A 46 -13.63 -1.64 -6.31
C ASP A 46 -14.43 -0.64 -7.16
N ALA A 47 -15.68 -0.40 -6.78
CA ALA A 47 -16.57 0.62 -7.33
C ALA A 47 -17.49 1.19 -6.23
N PRO A 48 -18.18 2.33 -6.46
CA PRO A 48 -19.20 2.81 -5.53
C PRO A 48 -20.22 1.69 -5.25
N GLN A 49 -20.32 1.26 -3.99
CA GLN A 49 -21.24 0.22 -3.49
C GLN A 49 -20.87 -1.25 -3.79
N SER A 50 -19.75 -1.53 -4.44
CA SER A 50 -19.23 -2.89 -4.59
C SER A 50 -18.07 -3.16 -3.63
N LEU A 51 -17.94 -4.40 -3.18
CA LEU A 51 -16.89 -4.83 -2.25
C LEU A 51 -16.27 -6.16 -2.72
N THR A 52 -14.99 -6.12 -3.05
CA THR A 52 -14.22 -7.29 -3.45
C THR A 52 -13.33 -7.76 -2.30
N LYS A 53 -13.30 -9.07 -2.04
CA LYS A 53 -12.53 -9.67 -0.94
C LYS A 53 -11.04 -9.61 -1.23
N LEU A 54 -10.26 -9.22 -0.23
CA LEU A 54 -8.81 -9.32 -0.27
C LEU A 54 -8.36 -10.71 0.20
N GLU A 55 -7.50 -11.33 -0.59
CA GLU A 55 -6.92 -12.64 -0.30
C GLU A 55 -5.46 -12.49 0.10
N PHE A 56 -5.07 -13.16 1.18
CA PHE A 56 -3.74 -13.01 1.77
C PHE A 56 -2.99 -14.32 1.78
N ARG A 57 -1.72 -14.26 1.36
CA ARG A 57 -0.81 -15.40 1.38
C ARG A 57 0.24 -15.21 2.47
N LYS A 58 0.60 -16.30 3.17
CA LYS A 58 1.47 -16.24 4.37
C LYS A 58 2.89 -15.70 4.11
N LYS A 59 3.42 -15.88 2.90
CA LYS A 59 4.82 -15.59 2.54
C LYS A 59 4.99 -14.93 1.17
N SER A 60 3.90 -14.58 0.52
CA SER A 60 3.91 -13.97 -0.81
C SER A 60 2.81 -12.91 -0.89
N ARG A 61 2.87 -12.11 -1.95
CA ARG A 61 1.86 -11.11 -2.26
C ARG A 61 0.57 -11.79 -2.72
N SER A 62 -0.55 -11.10 -2.61
CA SER A 62 -1.78 -11.46 -3.32
C SER A 62 -1.57 -11.39 -4.83
N ASP A 63 -2.59 -11.84 -5.57
CA ASP A 63 -2.70 -11.48 -6.99
C ASP A 63 -3.02 -9.99 -7.13
N HIS A 64 -3.02 -9.49 -8.36
CA HIS A 64 -3.34 -8.10 -8.66
C HIS A 64 -4.86 -7.86 -8.59
N TYR A 65 -5.21 -6.71 -8.04
CA TYR A 65 -6.54 -6.15 -7.97
C TYR A 65 -6.60 -4.86 -8.80
N GLN A 66 -7.82 -4.48 -9.17
CA GLN A 66 -8.11 -3.22 -9.80
C GLN A 66 -9.18 -2.48 -9.00
N ALA A 67 -8.93 -1.22 -8.67
CA ALA A 67 -9.90 -0.38 -7.97
C ALA A 67 -10.11 0.94 -8.70
N THR A 68 -11.34 1.42 -8.70
CA THR A 68 -11.70 2.77 -9.14
C THR A 68 -11.76 3.71 -7.94
N ILE A 69 -10.84 4.66 -7.88
CA ILE A 69 -10.73 5.63 -6.79
C ILE A 69 -11.38 6.95 -7.21
N GLN A 70 -12.24 7.48 -6.33
CA GLN A 70 -12.86 8.79 -6.50
C GLN A 70 -11.83 9.89 -6.21
N SER A 71 -11.61 10.81 -7.15
CA SER A 71 -10.56 11.83 -7.04
C SER A 71 -10.81 12.85 -5.93
N GLU A 72 -12.06 13.02 -5.49
CA GLU A 72 -12.40 13.94 -4.39
C GLU A 72 -11.72 13.55 -3.07
N ASP A 73 -11.59 12.25 -2.81
CA ASP A 73 -10.98 11.74 -1.58
C ASP A 73 -9.64 11.03 -1.78
N GLY A 74 -9.36 10.60 -3.01
CA GLY A 74 -8.14 9.91 -3.40
C GLY A 74 -7.85 8.66 -2.56
N ALA A 75 -8.87 8.01 -2.02
CA ALA A 75 -8.71 7.01 -0.98
C ALA A 75 -9.32 5.65 -1.34
N LEU A 76 -8.47 4.62 -1.35
CA LEU A 76 -8.90 3.23 -1.30
C LEU A 76 -9.43 2.93 0.10
N ARG A 77 -10.68 2.46 0.17
CA ARG A 77 -11.34 2.11 1.43
C ARG A 77 -11.29 0.61 1.66
N ILE A 78 -10.88 0.22 2.86
CA ILE A 78 -10.86 -1.18 3.31
C ILE A 78 -11.95 -1.38 4.34
N TYR A 79 -12.74 -2.43 4.16
CA TYR A 79 -13.86 -2.81 5.00
C TYR A 79 -13.64 -4.19 5.61
N ARG A 80 -14.21 -4.41 6.79
CA ARG A 80 -14.34 -5.73 7.39
C ARG A 80 -15.80 -6.15 7.45
N LYS A 81 -16.09 -7.38 7.03
CA LYS A 81 -17.40 -8.01 7.21
C LYS A 81 -17.37 -8.96 8.41
N ASP A 82 -18.33 -8.82 9.30
CA ASP A 82 -18.58 -9.82 10.34
C ASP A 82 -19.37 -10.98 9.74
N THR A 83 -18.74 -12.16 9.68
CA THR A 83 -19.35 -13.39 9.15
C THR A 83 -19.85 -14.31 10.25
N ALA A 84 -19.66 -13.96 11.53
CA ALA A 84 -20.09 -14.77 12.67
C ALA A 84 -21.53 -14.46 13.10
N SER A 85 -22.06 -13.30 12.74
CA SER A 85 -23.45 -12.92 13.00
C SER A 85 -24.41 -13.51 11.95
N THR A 86 -25.52 -14.08 12.41
CA THR A 86 -26.63 -14.53 11.55
C THR A 86 -27.47 -13.38 11.00
N LYS A 87 -27.24 -12.15 11.48
CA LYS A 87 -27.84 -10.92 10.94
C LYS A 87 -26.82 -10.27 10.01
N GLU A 88 -27.25 -9.93 8.79
CA GLU A 88 -26.44 -9.11 7.88
C GLU A 88 -26.13 -7.76 8.54
N MET A 89 -24.91 -7.62 9.02
CA MET A 89 -24.39 -6.36 9.54
C MET A 89 -23.71 -5.59 8.41
N PRO A 90 -23.87 -4.25 8.38
CA PRO A 90 -23.17 -3.45 7.38
C PRO A 90 -21.65 -3.60 7.55
N PRO A 91 -20.88 -3.62 6.44
CA PRO A 91 -19.42 -3.67 6.50
C PRO A 91 -18.86 -2.50 7.31
N THR A 92 -17.91 -2.78 8.20
CA THR A 92 -17.24 -1.74 9.00
C THR A 92 -16.04 -1.19 8.24
N LEU A 93 -15.94 0.13 8.09
CA LEU A 93 -14.75 0.76 7.51
C LEU A 93 -13.58 0.59 8.50
N VAL A 94 -12.54 -0.12 8.07
CA VAL A 94 -11.34 -0.39 8.88
C VAL A 94 -10.08 0.22 8.28
N GLY A 95 -10.13 0.85 7.11
CA GLY A 95 -8.95 1.51 6.55
C GLY A 95 -9.29 2.54 5.48
N ARG A 96 -8.51 3.62 5.43
CA ARG A 96 -8.58 4.65 4.40
C ARG A 96 -7.16 4.96 3.92
N ILE A 97 -6.81 4.43 2.75
CA ILE A 97 -5.46 4.47 2.20
C ILE A 97 -5.44 5.52 1.09
N ARG A 98 -4.70 6.60 1.29
CA ARG A 98 -4.51 7.62 0.25
C ARG A 98 -3.62 7.05 -0.86
N ILE A 99 -4.08 7.11 -2.10
CA ILE A 99 -3.36 6.65 -3.27
C ILE A 99 -3.42 7.76 -4.30
N GLU A 100 -2.29 8.34 -4.68
CA GLU A 100 -2.27 9.35 -5.73
C GLU A 100 -2.51 8.70 -7.12
N PRO A 101 -3.08 9.42 -8.10
CA PRO A 101 -3.24 8.91 -9.46
C PRO A 101 -1.93 8.38 -10.03
N THR A 102 -1.94 7.15 -10.52
CA THR A 102 -0.74 6.49 -11.03
C THR A 102 -1.09 5.44 -12.09
N ASN A 103 -0.19 5.26 -13.04
CA ASN A 103 -0.25 4.21 -14.06
C ASN A 103 0.70 3.03 -13.75
N VAL A 104 1.43 3.07 -12.64
CA VAL A 104 2.29 1.96 -12.21
C VAL A 104 1.53 1.05 -11.23
N PRO A 105 1.76 -0.28 -11.28
CA PRO A 105 1.21 -1.19 -10.29
C PRO A 105 1.80 -0.88 -8.91
N LEU A 106 0.95 -0.98 -7.89
CA LEU A 106 1.33 -0.74 -6.50
C LEU A 106 1.40 -2.04 -5.70
N LEU A 107 2.30 -2.08 -4.72
CA LEU A 107 2.22 -3.02 -3.61
C LEU A 107 1.72 -2.27 -2.37
N LEU A 108 0.60 -2.71 -1.81
CA LEU A 108 0.08 -2.21 -0.55
C LEU A 108 0.57 -3.10 0.60
N LEU A 109 1.49 -2.58 1.41
CA LEU A 109 1.91 -3.23 2.64
C LEU A 109 0.94 -2.91 3.77
N LEU A 110 0.09 -3.87 4.13
CA LEU A 110 -0.93 -3.69 5.16
C LEU A 110 -0.36 -3.98 6.55
N THR A 111 -0.68 -3.09 7.49
CA THR A 111 -0.25 -3.12 8.88
C THR A 111 -1.42 -2.75 9.79
N SER A 112 -1.45 -3.28 11.01
CA SER A 112 -2.36 -2.77 12.03
C SER A 112 -1.93 -1.37 12.45
N ASP A 113 -2.89 -0.52 12.77
CA ASP A 113 -2.59 0.73 13.45
C ASP A 113 -1.94 0.46 14.82
N SER A 114 -1.05 1.36 15.23
CA SER A 114 -0.35 1.33 16.50
C SER A 114 -1.31 1.48 17.69
N ASP A 115 -2.44 2.15 17.48
CA ASP A 115 -3.52 2.26 18.45
C ASP A 115 -4.41 1.01 18.40
N ARG A 116 -4.03 -0.02 19.17
CA ARG A 116 -4.73 -1.31 19.28
C ARG A 116 -6.19 -1.22 19.73
N THR A 117 -6.66 -0.04 20.15
CA THR A 117 -8.06 0.16 20.55
C THR A 117 -9.00 0.31 19.36
N LYS A 118 -8.47 0.67 18.19
CA LYS A 118 -9.21 0.75 16.94
C LYS A 118 -8.60 -0.28 15.99
N ASP A 119 -9.43 -1.19 15.51
CA ASP A 119 -9.07 -2.21 14.53
C ASP A 119 -8.88 -1.57 13.13
N MET A 120 -8.03 -0.55 13.08
CA MET A 120 -7.71 0.23 11.90
C MET A 120 -6.51 -0.37 11.19
N ILE A 121 -6.57 -0.34 9.87
CA ILE A 121 -5.57 -0.83 8.94
C ILE A 121 -4.90 0.38 8.30
N ASN A 122 -3.58 0.41 8.43
CA ASN A 122 -2.71 1.32 7.71
C ASN A 122 -2.05 0.58 6.56
N ALA A 123 -1.76 1.32 5.48
CA ALA A 123 -1.02 0.77 4.35
C ALA A 123 0.06 1.72 3.87
N TYR A 124 1.16 1.13 3.41
CA TYR A 124 2.19 1.83 2.66
C TYR A 124 2.05 1.43 1.19
N ALA A 125 1.79 2.41 0.33
CA ALA A 125 1.73 2.21 -1.11
C ALA A 125 3.15 2.31 -1.69
N ILE A 126 3.58 1.25 -2.37
CA ILE A 126 4.91 1.13 -2.96
C ILE A 126 4.76 0.98 -4.47
N ASP A 127 5.52 1.75 -5.25
CA ASP A 127 5.69 1.49 -6.68
C ASP A 127 6.32 0.11 -6.87
N ASP A 128 5.55 -0.80 -7.49
CA ASP A 128 5.92 -2.19 -7.75
C ASP A 128 6.14 -2.46 -9.24
N SER A 129 6.36 -1.41 -10.04
CA SER A 129 6.70 -1.53 -11.45
C SER A 129 8.02 -2.26 -11.64
N GLN A 130 8.12 -3.03 -12.72
CA GLN A 130 9.38 -3.69 -13.08
C GLN A 130 10.51 -2.69 -13.38
N HIS A 131 10.17 -1.47 -13.79
CA HIS A 131 11.16 -0.43 -14.04
C HIS A 131 11.86 0.03 -12.75
N ASN A 132 11.08 0.35 -11.70
CA ASN A 132 11.61 0.83 -10.43
C ASN A 132 11.98 -0.30 -9.46
N PHE A 133 11.48 -1.51 -9.69
CA PHE A 133 11.79 -2.70 -8.93
C PHE A 133 12.01 -3.92 -9.86
N PRO A 134 13.15 -3.96 -10.58
CA PRO A 134 13.44 -5.03 -11.54
C PRO A 134 13.75 -6.36 -10.84
N GLN A 135 13.73 -7.46 -11.59
CA GLN A 135 14.24 -8.74 -11.13
C GLN A 135 15.74 -8.65 -10.81
N GLY A 136 16.22 -9.49 -9.89
CA GLY A 136 17.61 -9.47 -9.45
C GLY A 136 17.94 -8.28 -8.55
N SER A 137 16.93 -7.70 -7.90
CA SER A 137 17.09 -6.51 -7.08
C SER A 137 16.56 -6.67 -5.65
N LEU A 138 17.09 -5.83 -4.77
CA LEU A 138 16.64 -5.63 -3.40
C LEU A 138 16.17 -4.19 -3.21
N ARG A 139 14.98 -4.00 -2.63
CA ARG A 139 14.54 -2.72 -2.07
C ARG A 139 14.31 -2.84 -0.58
N LEU A 140 14.49 -1.73 0.13
CA LEU A 140 14.26 -1.63 1.56
C LEU A 140 13.10 -0.68 1.79
N VAL A 141 12.13 -1.08 2.61
CA VAL A 141 11.05 -0.20 3.07
C VAL A 141 11.13 -0.02 4.58
N ASN A 142 10.98 1.22 5.02
CA ASN A 142 11.07 1.57 6.43
C ASN A 142 9.69 1.79 7.04
N ILE A 143 9.25 0.85 7.86
CA ILE A 143 8.03 0.96 8.66
C ILE A 143 8.34 0.89 10.17
N ALA A 144 9.60 1.15 10.55
CA ALA A 144 10.07 1.02 11.93
C ALA A 144 9.59 2.15 12.87
N GLY A 145 8.87 3.14 12.36
CA GLY A 145 8.34 4.29 13.11
C GLY A 145 9.34 5.45 13.29
N ILE A 146 10.56 5.33 12.76
CA ILE A 146 11.62 6.36 12.86
C ILE A 146 12.37 6.48 11.53
N ASN A 147 13.08 7.58 11.32
CA ASN A 147 13.99 7.71 10.19
C ASN A 147 15.24 6.84 10.41
N LEU A 148 15.67 6.17 9.34
CA LEU A 148 16.78 5.21 9.37
C LEU A 148 17.90 5.67 8.43
N PHE A 149 19.13 5.36 8.81
CA PHE A 149 20.34 5.63 8.05
C PHE A 149 21.14 4.35 7.94
N GLY A 150 21.91 4.16 6.88
CA GLY A 150 22.63 2.90 6.76
C GLY A 150 23.49 2.75 5.53
N LYS A 151 23.89 1.51 5.31
CA LYS A 151 24.59 1.06 4.12
C LYS A 151 23.96 -0.21 3.57
N VAL A 152 23.92 -0.29 2.25
CA VAL A 152 23.57 -1.47 1.47
C VAL A 152 24.71 -1.72 0.49
N GLY A 153 25.51 -2.75 0.76
CA GLY A 153 26.85 -2.90 0.19
C GLY A 153 27.70 -1.67 0.53
N THR A 154 28.16 -0.97 -0.51
CA THR A 154 28.94 0.27 -0.39
C THR A 154 28.06 1.53 -0.42
N ALA A 155 26.80 1.43 -0.85
CA ALA A 155 25.90 2.56 -1.00
C ALA A 155 25.36 3.02 0.37
N GLN A 156 25.44 4.32 0.63
CA GLN A 156 24.83 4.93 1.82
C GLN A 156 23.35 5.20 1.55
N ILE A 157 22.53 5.05 2.59
CA ILE A 157 21.09 5.24 2.50
C ILE A 157 20.56 6.08 3.66
N ALA A 158 19.54 6.88 3.37
CA ALA A 158 18.66 7.49 4.34
C ALA A 158 17.22 7.15 3.96
N LEU A 159 16.45 6.60 4.89
CA LEU A 159 15.08 6.17 4.70
C LEU A 159 14.19 6.86 5.72
N ALA A 160 13.35 7.77 5.25
CA ALA A 160 12.30 8.34 6.07
C ALA A 160 11.34 7.24 6.56
N HIS A 161 10.64 7.47 7.66
CA HIS A 161 9.51 6.61 8.04
C HIS A 161 8.46 6.58 6.92
N GLY A 162 8.02 5.39 6.54
CA GLY A 162 7.17 5.12 5.37
C GLY A 162 7.88 5.18 4.03
N GLY A 163 9.17 5.51 4.01
CA GLY A 163 9.98 5.61 2.80
C GLY A 163 10.46 4.26 2.28
N ILE A 164 10.74 4.22 0.98
CA ILE A 164 11.33 3.08 0.27
C ILE A 164 12.62 3.50 -0.44
N SER A 165 13.59 2.59 -0.52
CA SER A 165 14.83 2.83 -1.24
C SER A 165 14.67 2.71 -2.76
N GLN A 166 15.69 3.19 -3.48
CA GLN A 166 15.99 2.70 -4.83
C GLN A 166 16.26 1.18 -4.83
N ALA A 167 16.24 0.58 -6.02
CA ALA A 167 16.62 -0.81 -6.21
C ALA A 167 18.14 -0.98 -6.13
N TYR A 168 18.59 -1.98 -5.36
CA TYR A 168 19.98 -2.41 -5.28
C TYR A 168 20.14 -3.72 -6.03
N ASN A 169 21.00 -3.71 -7.04
CA ASN A 169 21.33 -4.90 -7.81
C ASN A 169 22.77 -5.28 -7.44
N GLN A 170 23.06 -6.58 -7.47
CA GLN A 170 24.42 -7.06 -7.28
C GLN A 170 24.77 -7.98 -8.45
N GLU A 171 25.78 -7.61 -9.22
CA GLU A 171 26.30 -8.42 -10.33
C GLU A 171 27.01 -9.68 -9.82
N SER A 172 27.51 -9.62 -8.59
CA SER A 172 28.18 -10.74 -7.92
C SER A 172 27.17 -11.63 -7.17
N PRO A 173 27.37 -12.96 -7.13
CA PRO A 173 26.58 -13.88 -6.30
C PRO A 173 26.87 -13.76 -4.79
N ALA A 174 27.80 -12.89 -4.40
CA ALA A 174 28.08 -12.62 -2.99
C ALA A 174 26.85 -12.02 -2.28
N PRO A 175 26.64 -12.31 -0.99
CA PRO A 175 25.61 -11.62 -0.21
C PRO A 175 25.85 -10.11 -0.15
N LEU A 176 24.77 -9.34 -0.13
CA LEU A 176 24.78 -7.90 0.05
C LEU A 176 24.74 -7.56 1.54
N ASP A 177 25.77 -6.88 2.03
CA ASP A 177 25.85 -6.45 3.43
C ASP A 177 24.91 -5.28 3.68
N ILE A 178 24.06 -5.40 4.71
CA ILE A 178 23.09 -4.37 5.09
C ILE A 178 23.35 -4.00 6.54
N SER A 179 23.52 -2.71 6.80
CA SER A 179 23.67 -2.16 8.15
C SER A 179 22.80 -0.93 8.29
N ILE A 180 21.87 -0.95 9.24
CA ILE A 180 20.89 0.11 9.49
C ILE A 180 21.04 0.63 10.92
N ALA A 181 21.01 1.94 11.05
CA ALA A 181 21.16 2.68 12.28
C ALA A 181 20.09 3.78 12.40
N ALA A 182 19.80 4.20 13.63
CA ALA A 182 19.19 5.50 13.89
C ALA A 182 20.26 6.51 14.28
N LYS A 183 19.99 7.77 13.97
CA LYS A 183 20.82 8.90 14.39
C LYS A 183 20.14 9.59 15.56
N ASP A 184 20.88 9.78 16.64
CA ASP A 184 20.49 10.66 17.74
C ASP A 184 21.65 11.64 18.01
N HIS A 185 21.37 12.93 17.84
CA HIS A 185 22.37 14.00 17.81
C HIS A 185 23.56 13.67 16.88
N HIS A 186 24.75 13.44 17.44
CA HIS A 186 25.98 13.12 16.71
C HIS A 186 26.36 11.63 16.77
N ARG A 187 25.49 10.76 17.29
CA ARG A 187 25.77 9.33 17.44
C ARG A 187 24.84 8.49 16.58
N TYR A 188 25.40 7.43 16.00
CA TYR A 188 24.67 6.43 15.24
C TYR A 188 24.56 5.15 16.06
N TYR A 189 23.34 4.64 16.20
CA TYR A 189 23.03 3.42 16.94
C TYR A 189 22.64 2.34 15.95
N LEU A 190 23.45 1.29 15.83
CA LEU A 190 23.17 0.16 14.94
C LEU A 190 21.92 -0.60 15.43
N LEU A 191 20.88 -0.64 14.60
CA LEU A 191 19.60 -1.26 14.92
C LEU A 191 19.41 -2.61 14.23
N TYR A 192 19.98 -2.77 13.03
CA TYR A 192 19.87 -3.98 12.22
C TYR A 192 21.13 -4.20 11.40
N LYS A 193 21.59 -5.44 11.32
CA LYS A 193 22.67 -5.87 10.44
C LYS A 193 22.36 -7.25 9.89
N ASN A 194 22.48 -7.42 8.58
CA ASN A 194 22.25 -8.71 7.93
C ASN A 194 22.98 -8.76 6.58
N ASN A 195 23.14 -9.96 6.04
CA ASN A 195 23.73 -10.17 4.73
C ASN A 195 22.70 -10.93 3.89
N ILE A 196 22.24 -10.34 2.79
CA ILE A 196 21.15 -10.89 1.98
C ILE A 196 21.68 -11.28 0.61
N ARG A 197 21.51 -12.54 0.22
CA ARG A 197 21.78 -12.96 -1.15
C ARG A 197 20.60 -12.58 -2.04
N ILE A 198 20.88 -11.81 -3.09
CA ILE A 198 19.92 -11.49 -4.14
C ILE A 198 20.05 -12.56 -5.24
N THR A 199 18.92 -13.08 -5.72
CA THR A 199 18.91 -14.01 -6.85
C THR A 199 18.39 -13.31 -8.09
N SER A 200 19.04 -13.51 -9.23
CA SER A 200 18.73 -12.83 -10.50
C SER A 200 17.27 -13.00 -10.95
N GLY A 201 16.63 -14.12 -10.61
CA GLY A 201 15.23 -14.40 -10.95
C GLY A 201 14.20 -14.01 -9.89
N SER A 202 14.54 -13.15 -8.92
CA SER A 202 13.58 -12.71 -7.88
C SER A 202 13.59 -11.22 -7.63
N ARG A 203 12.48 -10.71 -7.08
CA ARG A 203 12.40 -9.38 -6.48
C ARG A 203 12.40 -9.52 -4.96
N SER A 204 13.34 -8.86 -4.29
CA SER A 204 13.50 -8.94 -2.84
C SER A 204 13.10 -7.63 -2.18
N LEU A 205 12.15 -7.65 -1.26
CA LEU A 205 11.76 -6.48 -0.47
C LEU A 205 12.06 -6.74 1.00
N LEU A 206 13.04 -6.02 1.55
CA LEU A 206 13.34 -6.05 2.98
C LEU A 206 12.50 -4.99 3.70
N ILE A 207 11.56 -5.46 4.51
CA ILE A 207 10.66 -4.63 5.30
C ILE A 207 11.25 -4.47 6.71
N LEU A 208 11.68 -3.25 7.04
CA LEU A 208 12.25 -2.91 8.34
C LEU A 208 11.13 -2.53 9.31
N THR A 209 10.93 -3.34 10.34
CA THR A 209 9.79 -3.24 11.27
C THR A 209 10.18 -2.69 12.64
N PRO A 210 9.23 -2.16 13.42
CA PRO A 210 9.51 -1.72 14.78
C PRO A 210 10.06 -2.88 15.64
N PRO A 211 10.74 -2.56 16.76
CA PRO A 211 11.23 -3.58 17.68
C PRO A 211 10.11 -4.50 18.20
N ALA A 212 10.33 -5.81 18.14
CA ALA A 212 9.34 -6.79 18.61
C ALA A 212 9.13 -6.78 20.14
N ARG A 213 10.10 -6.25 20.90
CA ARG A 213 10.08 -6.20 22.37
C ARG A 213 10.11 -4.74 22.83
N LYS A 214 9.23 -4.39 23.77
CA LYS A 214 9.22 -3.07 24.42
C LYS A 214 10.59 -2.80 25.07
N GLY A 215 11.17 -1.63 24.81
CA GLY A 215 12.48 -1.22 25.32
C GLY A 215 13.69 -1.72 24.51
N SER A 216 13.49 -2.52 23.46
CA SER A 216 14.57 -2.89 22.53
C SER A 216 14.80 -1.78 21.50
N ILE A 217 16.06 -1.48 21.21
CA ILE A 217 16.45 -0.62 20.08
C ILE A 217 16.60 -1.42 18.77
N ARG A 218 16.73 -2.75 18.84
CA ARG A 218 16.86 -3.60 17.64
C ARG A 218 15.54 -3.66 16.90
N ILE A 219 15.56 -3.22 15.64
CA ILE A 219 14.43 -3.29 14.72
C ILE A 219 14.35 -4.66 14.06
N GLY A 220 13.18 -5.03 13.58
CA GLY A 220 12.97 -6.27 12.82
C GLY A 220 13.30 -6.10 11.34
N GLY A 221 13.47 -7.22 10.65
CA GLY A 221 13.59 -7.27 9.20
C GLY A 221 12.83 -8.47 8.65
N HIS A 222 11.84 -8.21 7.78
CA HIS A 222 11.06 -9.23 7.09
C HIS A 222 11.40 -9.19 5.60
N LEU A 223 12.01 -10.25 5.10
CA LEU A 223 12.33 -10.38 3.68
C LEU A 223 11.15 -11.02 2.95
N LEU A 224 10.52 -10.25 2.06
CA LEU A 224 9.53 -10.73 1.11
C LEU A 224 10.25 -11.04 -0.21
N LEU A 225 10.17 -12.30 -0.63
CA LEU A 225 10.74 -12.78 -1.89
C LEU A 225 9.61 -13.09 -2.86
N GLU A 226 9.77 -12.65 -4.10
CA GLU A 226 8.87 -12.97 -5.19
C GLU A 226 9.68 -13.65 -6.31
N SER A 227 9.30 -14.87 -6.67
CA SER A 227 10.02 -15.68 -7.66
C SER A 227 9.53 -15.40 -9.08
N ALA A 228 10.36 -15.72 -10.08
CA ALA A 228 10.04 -15.56 -11.50
C ALA A 228 8.66 -16.11 -11.92
N ASN A 229 8.23 -17.24 -11.37
CA ASN A 229 6.92 -17.83 -11.68
C ASN A 229 5.75 -16.93 -11.24
N GLN A 230 5.90 -16.23 -10.10
CA GLN A 230 4.89 -15.30 -9.60
C GLN A 230 4.88 -13.98 -10.39
N ILE A 231 6.02 -13.61 -10.97
CA ILE A 231 6.16 -12.38 -11.79
C ILE A 231 5.52 -12.58 -13.18
N ASN A 232 5.68 -13.77 -13.78
CA ASN A 232 5.21 -14.04 -15.14
C ASN A 232 3.68 -14.24 -15.23
N GLU A 233 3.04 -14.85 -14.22
CA GLU A 233 1.57 -15.01 -14.19
C GLU A 233 0.83 -13.66 -14.24
N SER A 234 1.45 -12.59 -13.73
CA SER A 234 0.88 -11.24 -13.69
C SER A 234 0.87 -10.52 -15.05
N THR A 235 1.65 -11.00 -16.02
CA THR A 235 1.86 -10.29 -17.31
C THR A 235 1.00 -10.87 -18.45
N HIS A 236 0.42 -12.06 -18.25
CA HIS A 236 -0.34 -12.79 -19.27
C HIS A 236 -1.86 -12.64 -19.17
N GLN A 237 -2.37 -11.77 -18.29
CA GLN A 237 -3.82 -11.51 -18.12
C GLN A 237 -4.25 -10.10 -18.57
N LEU A 238 -3.47 -9.44 -19.44
CA LEU A 238 -3.87 -8.20 -20.12
C LEU A 238 -4.31 -8.47 -21.55
#